data_AF-A0A3D3TCL2-F1
#
_entry.id   AF-A0A3D3TCL2-F1
#
_cell.length_a   1.000
_cell.length_b   1.000
_cell.length_c   1.000
_cell.angle_alpha   90.00
_cell.angle_beta   90.00
_cell.angle_gamma   90.00
#
_symmetry.space_group_name_H-M   'P 1'
#
loop_
_entity.id
_entity.type
_entity.pdbx_description
1 polymer ?
#
loop_
_entity_poly.entity_id
_entity_poly.type
_entity_poly.pdbx_seq_one_letter_code
_entity_poly.pdbx_strand_id
1 'polypeptide(L)'
;MNSQESNKSGDKNINKAKDNHPESQGRRDMLKALVTVPVVGAMAYGIYKKQKFDKSQRDVSDVFSLSKESAKIAELQPGGELIRLGIIGCGIRGKQLLRALGFATPEYLQTRIDAAKKDKKDTRYKDFKEQ
;
A
#
# COMPACT_ATOMS: atom_id res chain seq x y z
N MET A 1 -40.01 45.22 -23.70
CA MET A 1 -40.05 43.75 -23.63
C MET A 1 -38.63 43.20 -23.65
N ASN A 2 -38.11 42.70 -22.55
CA ASN A 2 -38.08 41.27 -22.27
C ASN A 2 -37.38 41.04 -20.92
N SER A 3 -38.08 40.32 -20.07
CA SER A 3 -37.59 39.79 -18.81
C SER A 3 -36.85 38.47 -19.05
N GLN A 4 -36.03 38.12 -18.05
CA GLN A 4 -35.47 36.80 -17.72
C GLN A 4 -34.26 36.32 -18.52
N GLU A 5 -33.14 36.12 -17.81
CA GLU A 5 -32.76 34.74 -17.50
C GLU A 5 -31.84 34.66 -16.26
N SER A 6 -32.16 33.67 -15.43
CA SER A 6 -31.46 33.14 -14.27
C SER A 6 -30.22 32.32 -14.65
N ASN A 7 -29.13 32.37 -13.86
CA ASN A 7 -28.58 31.21 -13.12
C ASN A 7 -27.14 31.41 -12.60
N LYS A 8 -27.04 31.37 -11.27
CA LYS A 8 -26.16 30.52 -10.44
C LYS A 8 -24.89 29.91 -11.06
N SER A 9 -23.73 30.33 -10.57
CA SER A 9 -22.67 29.50 -9.95
C SER A 9 -21.51 30.46 -9.59
N GLY A 10 -21.08 30.64 -8.35
CA GLY A 10 -20.68 29.57 -7.45
C GLY A 10 -19.17 29.34 -7.51
N ASP A 11 -18.35 30.39 -7.46
CA ASP A 11 -16.91 30.23 -7.17
C ASP A 11 -16.40 31.41 -6.34
N LYS A 12 -16.30 31.22 -5.03
CA LYS A 12 -15.67 32.19 -4.13
C LYS A 12 -14.24 31.74 -3.88
N ASN A 13 -13.37 32.17 -4.80
CA ASN A 13 -11.93 32.15 -4.69
C ASN A 13 -11.50 32.99 -3.46
N ILE A 14 -11.07 32.33 -2.39
CA ILE A 14 -10.53 33.00 -1.20
C ILE A 14 -9.03 33.17 -1.42
N ASN A 15 -8.65 34.25 -2.08
CA ASN A 15 -7.30 34.80 -2.01
C ASN A 15 -7.38 36.31 -1.91
N LYS A 16 -7.27 36.83 -0.68
CA LYS A 16 -6.72 38.17 -0.50
C LYS A 16 -6.08 38.29 0.87
N ALA A 17 -4.76 38.23 0.87
CA ALA A 17 -3.95 38.69 1.98
C ALA A 17 -3.40 40.09 1.64
N LYS A 18 -3.35 40.91 2.70
CA LYS A 18 -2.58 42.14 2.93
C LYS A 18 -3.25 43.47 2.55
N ASP A 19 -3.55 44.24 3.59
CA ASP A 19 -3.11 45.63 3.68
C ASP A 19 -2.76 45.98 5.14
N ASN A 20 -1.80 46.88 5.30
CA ASN A 20 -1.09 47.28 6.51
C ASN A 20 -1.75 48.52 7.17
N HIS A 21 -1.37 48.79 8.43
CA HIS A 21 -1.49 50.06 9.20
C HIS A 21 -2.74 50.30 10.12
N PRO A 22 -2.63 51.18 11.16
CA PRO A 22 -2.46 50.77 12.56
C PRO A 22 -3.67 51.11 13.48
N GLU A 23 -3.72 50.50 14.67
CA GLU A 23 -4.57 50.88 15.82
C GLU A 23 -6.12 50.94 15.63
N SER A 24 -6.74 49.98 14.94
CA SER A 24 -8.15 49.59 15.22
C SER A 24 -8.55 48.22 14.61
N GLN A 25 -7.81 47.77 13.59
CA GLN A 25 -7.97 46.46 12.96
C GLN A 25 -7.58 45.28 13.88
N GLY A 26 -6.63 45.49 14.80
CA GLY A 26 -6.01 44.41 15.58
C GLY A 26 -6.99 43.57 16.43
N ARG A 27 -8.02 44.18 17.03
CA ARG A 27 -9.01 43.44 17.84
C ARG A 27 -9.90 42.53 16.99
N ARG A 28 -10.34 43.01 15.83
CA ARG A 28 -11.18 42.23 14.89
C ARG A 28 -10.38 41.14 14.21
N ASP A 29 -9.12 41.40 13.88
CA ASP A 29 -8.25 40.40 13.28
C ASP A 29 -7.77 39.37 14.30
N MET A 30 -7.56 39.75 15.56
CA MET A 30 -7.38 38.80 16.66
C MET A 30 -8.64 37.96 16.91
N LEU A 31 -9.83 38.54 16.80
CA LEU A 31 -11.10 37.81 16.92
C LEU A 31 -11.28 36.82 15.75
N LYS A 32 -10.98 37.23 14.50
CA LYS A 32 -10.98 36.34 13.34
C LYS A 32 -9.96 35.22 13.48
N ALA A 33 -8.76 35.53 14.00
CA ALA A 33 -7.74 34.53 14.29
C ALA A 33 -8.20 33.56 15.39
N LEU A 34 -8.82 34.04 16.47
CA LEU A 34 -9.30 33.20 17.57
C LEU A 34 -10.40 32.22 17.11
N VAL A 35 -11.25 32.61 16.16
CA VAL A 35 -12.24 31.72 15.56
C VAL A 35 -11.59 30.60 14.73
N THR A 36 -10.44 30.86 14.10
CA THR A 36 -9.74 29.86 13.29
C THR A 36 -8.72 29.02 14.06
N VAL A 37 -8.30 29.49 15.25
CA VAL A 37 -7.33 28.80 16.14
C VAL A 37 -7.73 27.35 16.47
N PRO A 38 -8.99 27.01 16.81
CA PRO A 38 -9.35 25.62 17.13
C PRO A 38 -9.14 24.67 15.95
N VAL A 39 -9.49 25.10 14.74
CA VAL A 39 -9.40 24.27 13.52
C VAL A 39 -7.94 24.09 13.11
N VAL A 40 -7.17 25.18 13.06
CA VAL A 40 -5.73 25.15 12.76
C VAL A 40 -4.97 24.36 13.84
N GLY A 41 -5.37 24.51 15.10
CA GLY A 41 -4.82 23.77 16.24
C GLY A 41 -5.08 22.27 16.15
N ALA A 42 -6.32 21.85 15.84
CA ALA A 42 -6.64 20.44 15.64
C ALA A 42 -5.84 19.84 14.47
N MET A 43 -5.69 20.59 13.38
CA MET A 43 -4.88 20.18 12.23
C MET A 43 -3.41 20.03 12.63
N ALA A 44 -2.82 21.04 13.28
CA ALA A 44 -1.44 21.02 13.77
C ALA A 44 -1.18 19.89 14.78
N TYR A 45 -2.14 19.61 15.66
CA TYR A 45 -2.06 18.47 16.57
C TYR A 45 -2.11 17.13 15.80
N GLY A 46 -2.94 17.04 14.76
CA GLY A 46 -3.03 15.88 13.88
C GLY A 46 -1.72 15.59 13.15
N ILE A 47 -1.09 16.58 12.52
CA ILE A 47 0.22 16.40 11.86
C ILE A 47 1.33 16.10 12.87
N TYR A 48 1.31 16.70 14.07
CA TYR A 48 2.28 16.40 15.12
C TYR A 48 2.15 14.95 15.64
N LYS A 49 0.92 14.51 15.92
CA LYS A 49 0.63 13.14 16.35
C LYS A 49 1.02 12.12 15.26
N LYS A 50 0.76 12.44 13.98
CA LYS A 50 1.14 11.60 12.84
C LYS A 50 2.66 11.47 12.70
N GLN A 51 3.41 12.57 12.77
CA GLN A 51 4.88 12.52 12.71
C GLN A 51 5.47 11.71 13.87
N LYS A 52 4.93 11.82 15.09
CA LYS A 52 5.38 11.02 16.24
C LYS A 52 5.07 9.52 16.04
N PHE A 53 3.91 9.19 15.49
CA PHE A 53 3.52 7.81 15.19
C PHE A 53 4.37 7.19 14.08
N ASP A 54 4.59 7.91 12.98
CA ASP A 54 5.42 7.45 11.86
C ASP A 54 6.89 7.27 12.28
N LYS A 55 7.42 8.15 13.16
CA LYS A 55 8.77 8.00 13.70
C LYS A 55 8.88 6.79 14.64
N SER A 56 7.86 6.53 15.45
CA SER A 56 7.78 5.33 16.30
C SER A 56 7.62 4.04 15.48
N GLN A 57 6.94 4.08 14.33
CA GLN A 57 6.85 2.93 13.42
C GLN A 57 8.15 2.66 12.64
N ARG A 58 9.06 3.63 12.53
CA ARG A 58 10.41 3.36 12.01
C ARG A 58 11.31 2.72 13.06
N ASP A 59 11.12 3.00 14.35
CA ASP A 59 11.88 2.35 15.44
C ASP A 59 11.57 0.85 15.58
N VAL A 60 10.37 0.38 15.19
CA VAL A 60 10.11 -1.07 15.21
C VAL A 60 10.96 -1.83 14.20
N SER A 61 11.48 -1.18 13.16
CA SER A 61 12.46 -1.83 12.26
C SER A 61 13.81 -2.10 12.92
N ASP A 62 14.11 -1.44 14.04
CA ASP A 62 15.31 -1.71 14.86
C ASP A 62 15.07 -2.86 15.85
N VAL A 63 13.82 -3.08 16.29
CA VAL A 63 13.41 -4.31 17.01
C VAL A 63 13.35 -5.51 16.06
N PHE A 64 12.99 -5.28 14.81
CA PHE A 64 13.21 -6.19 13.68
C PHE A 64 14.60 -5.98 13.04
N SER A 65 15.62 -5.63 13.83
CA SER A 65 16.94 -6.16 13.55
C SER A 65 16.82 -7.69 13.68
N LEU A 66 16.37 -8.44 12.67
CA LEU A 66 17.24 -8.77 11.54
C LEU A 66 18.67 -8.40 11.88
N SER A 67 19.22 -9.16 12.85
CA SER A 67 20.60 -9.61 12.78
C SER A 67 20.99 -9.61 11.32
N LYS A 68 21.90 -8.71 10.96
CA LYS A 68 22.61 -8.71 9.66
C LYS A 68 23.35 -10.03 9.40
N GLU A 69 23.07 -11.09 10.14
CA GLU A 69 23.10 -12.43 9.62
C GLU A 69 22.06 -12.49 8.50
N SER A 70 22.52 -12.19 7.29
CA SER A 70 21.93 -12.78 6.08
C SER A 70 21.41 -14.15 6.47
N ALA A 71 20.10 -14.39 6.32
CA ALA A 71 19.51 -15.67 6.63
C ALA A 71 20.38 -16.72 5.94
N LYS A 72 21.24 -17.36 6.73
CA LYS A 72 22.25 -18.26 6.21
C LYS A 72 21.41 -19.48 5.96
N ILE A 73 20.86 -19.55 4.75
CA ILE A 73 20.17 -20.74 4.28
C ILE A 73 21.20 -21.83 4.53
N ALA A 74 20.94 -22.65 5.54
CA ALA A 74 21.85 -23.71 5.91
C ALA A 74 22.10 -24.48 4.62
N GLU A 75 23.38 -24.71 4.27
CA GLU A 75 23.70 -25.50 3.10
C GLU A 75 22.89 -26.78 3.17
N LEU A 76 22.15 -27.06 2.09
CA LEU A 76 21.32 -28.24 1.96
C LEU A 76 22.21 -29.45 2.23
N GLN A 77 22.15 -30.00 3.45
CA GLN A 77 23.00 -31.13 3.79
C GLN A 77 22.57 -32.31 2.90
N PRO A 78 23.47 -32.83 2.04
CA PRO A 78 23.14 -33.97 1.22
C PRO A 78 22.91 -35.18 2.14
N GLY A 79 21.66 -35.63 2.23
CA GLY A 79 21.26 -36.76 3.09
C GLY A 79 20.49 -36.41 4.37
N GLY A 80 19.94 -35.20 4.49
CA GLY A 80 19.04 -34.84 5.59
C GLY A 80 17.80 -35.74 5.71
N GLU A 81 17.20 -35.76 6.90
CA GLU A 81 16.00 -36.55 7.18
C GLU A 81 14.82 -36.15 6.27
N LEU A 82 14.16 -37.14 5.68
CA LEU A 82 13.04 -36.92 4.77
C LEU A 82 11.79 -36.45 5.54
N ILE A 83 11.51 -35.16 5.49
CA ILE A 83 10.28 -34.60 6.05
C ILE A 83 9.14 -34.75 5.03
N ARG A 84 8.08 -35.45 5.41
CA ARG A 84 6.85 -35.60 4.61
C ARG A 84 5.84 -34.53 5.03
N LEU A 85 5.54 -33.59 4.14
CA LEU A 85 4.60 -32.50 4.39
C LEU A 85 3.26 -32.79 3.69
N GLY A 86 2.16 -32.62 4.42
CA GLY A 86 0.79 -32.67 3.91
C GLY A 86 0.08 -31.36 4.19
N ILE A 87 -0.49 -30.74 3.15
CA ILE A 87 -1.21 -29.45 3.27
C ILE A 87 -2.71 -29.71 3.16
N ILE A 88 -3.46 -29.40 4.20
CA ILE A 88 -4.93 -29.53 4.26
C ILE A 88 -5.56 -28.13 4.14
N GLY A 89 -6.74 -28.04 3.52
CA GLY A 89 -7.44 -26.76 3.34
C GLY A 89 -6.90 -25.91 2.18
N CYS A 90 -6.29 -26.54 1.18
CA CYS A 90 -5.73 -25.85 0.02
C CYS A 90 -6.83 -25.35 -0.94
N GLY A 91 -7.30 -24.13 -0.69
CA GLY A 91 -8.25 -23.44 -1.56
C GLY A 91 -7.64 -23.00 -2.90
N ILE A 92 -8.39 -22.19 -3.67
CA ILE A 92 -7.94 -21.73 -5.00
C ILE A 92 -6.60 -20.98 -4.94
N ARG A 93 -6.41 -20.14 -3.92
CA ARG A 93 -5.18 -19.34 -3.72
C ARG A 93 -4.01 -20.22 -3.27
N GLY A 94 -4.27 -21.20 -2.40
CA GLY A 94 -3.26 -22.19 -2.00
C GLY A 94 -2.72 -22.95 -3.20
N LYS A 95 -3.58 -23.39 -4.11
CA LYS A 95 -3.16 -24.07 -5.36
C LYS A 95 -2.31 -23.17 -6.25
N GLN A 96 -2.61 -21.87 -6.33
CA GLN A 96 -1.79 -20.92 -7.09
C GLN A 96 -0.42 -20.71 -6.44
N LEU A 97 -0.37 -20.57 -5.12
CA LEU A 97 0.88 -20.38 -4.38
C LEU A 97 1.78 -21.61 -4.48
N LEU A 98 1.22 -22.81 -4.30
CA LEU A 98 1.98 -24.05 -4.43
C LEU A 98 2.57 -24.22 -5.83
N ARG A 99 1.81 -23.86 -6.88
CA ARG A 99 2.34 -23.87 -8.26
C ARG A 99 3.48 -22.89 -8.44
N ALA A 100 3.40 -21.69 -7.86
CA ALA A 100 4.48 -20.70 -7.91
C ALA A 100 5.74 -21.15 -7.14
N LEU A 101 5.57 -22.03 -6.14
CA LEU A 101 6.66 -22.66 -5.40
C LEU A 101 7.21 -23.93 -6.09
N GLY A 102 6.74 -24.28 -7.29
CA GLY A 102 7.14 -25.50 -8.01
C GLY A 102 6.38 -26.77 -7.62
N PHE A 103 5.43 -26.71 -6.68
CA PHE A 103 4.61 -27.84 -6.26
C PHE A 103 3.27 -27.88 -7.02
N ALA A 104 3.32 -28.27 -8.29
CA ALA A 104 2.12 -28.46 -9.12
C ALA A 104 1.52 -29.86 -8.99
N THR A 105 0.19 -29.95 -9.12
CA THR A 105 -0.50 -31.25 -9.16
C THR A 105 -0.29 -31.95 -10.51
N PRO A 106 -0.26 -33.31 -10.55
CA PRO A 106 -0.08 -34.06 -11.80
C PRO A 106 -1.13 -33.72 -12.86
N GLU A 107 -2.40 -33.56 -12.45
CA GLU A 107 -3.50 -33.16 -13.33
C GLU A 107 -3.23 -31.80 -14.00
N TYR A 108 -2.75 -30.82 -13.23
CA TYR A 108 -2.40 -29.51 -13.78
C TYR A 108 -1.29 -29.62 -14.82
N LEU A 109 -0.26 -30.43 -14.57
CA LEU A 109 0.82 -30.65 -15.53
C LEU A 109 0.33 -31.33 -16.81
N GLN A 110 -0.54 -32.33 -16.72
CA GLN A 110 -1.13 -33.00 -17.88
C GLN A 110 -1.88 -32.01 -18.77
N THR A 111 -2.70 -31.13 -18.19
CA THR A 111 -3.41 -30.11 -18.98
C THR A 111 -2.46 -29.17 -19.74
N ARG A 112 -1.30 -28.85 -19.15
CA ARG A 112 -0.27 -28.02 -19.80
C ARG A 112 0.50 -28.78 -20.88
N ILE A 113 0.80 -30.04 -20.64
CA ILE A 113 1.43 -30.92 -21.64
C ILE A 113 0.51 -31.06 -22.85
N ASP A 114 -0.79 -31.30 -22.63
CA ASP A 114 -1.74 -31.47 -23.74
C ASP A 114 -2.03 -30.15 -24.45
N ALA A 115 -2.02 -29.02 -23.75
CA ALA A 115 -2.06 -27.70 -24.37
C ALA A 115 -0.81 -27.45 -25.24
N ALA A 116 0.39 -27.79 -24.76
CA ALA A 116 1.62 -27.65 -25.54
C ALA A 116 1.69 -28.61 -26.75
N LYS A 117 1.03 -29.77 -26.68
CA LYS A 117 0.87 -30.67 -27.83
C LYS A 117 -0.07 -30.08 -28.88
N LYS A 118 -1.15 -29.43 -28.46
CA LYS A 118 -2.12 -28.77 -29.36
C LYS A 118 -1.51 -27.53 -30.00
N ASP A 119 -0.83 -26.71 -29.20
CA ASP A 119 -0.23 -25.46 -29.62
C ASP A 119 1.27 -25.45 -29.32
N LYS A 120 2.10 -25.58 -30.37
CA LYS A 120 3.57 -25.55 -30.25
C LYS A 120 4.14 -24.23 -29.72
N LYS A 121 3.32 -23.17 -29.69
CA LYS A 121 3.67 -21.85 -29.15
C LYS A 121 3.41 -21.74 -27.63
N ASP A 122 2.73 -22.72 -27.02
CA ASP A 122 2.51 -22.71 -25.58
C ASP A 122 3.79 -23.14 -24.83
N THR A 123 4.52 -22.16 -24.29
CA THR A 123 5.77 -22.36 -23.54
C THR A 123 5.54 -22.61 -22.05
N ARG A 124 4.31 -22.50 -21.56
CA ARG A 124 4.01 -22.49 -20.11
C ARG A 124 4.49 -23.74 -19.38
N TYR A 125 4.52 -24.88 -20.06
CA TYR A 125 5.05 -26.13 -19.50
C TYR A 125 6.58 -26.12 -19.40
N LYS A 126 7.27 -25.50 -20.37
CA LYS A 126 8.73 -25.33 -20.33
C LYS A 126 9.11 -24.35 -19.21
N ASP A 127 8.42 -23.21 -19.15
CA ASP A 127 8.64 -22.18 -18.14
C ASP A 127 8.44 -22.73 -16.71
N PHE A 128 7.53 -23.69 -16.53
CA PHE A 128 7.34 -24.36 -15.23
C PHE A 128 8.47 -25.33 -14.87
N LYS A 129 9.13 -25.95 -15.86
CA LYS A 129 10.27 -26.86 -15.62
C LYS A 129 11.57 -26.13 -15.32
N GLU A 130 11.68 -24.88 -15.73
CA GLU A 130 12.87 -24.04 -15.56
C GLU A 130 12.87 -23.27 -14.22
N GLN A 131 11.77 -23.35 -13.46
CA GLN A 131 11.63 -22.72 -12.13
C GLN A 131 12.43 -23.44 -11.04
#